data_AF-A0ABD2PFR9-F1
#
_entry.id   AF-A0ABD2PFR9-F1
#
_cell.length_a   1.000
_cell.length_b   1.000
_cell.length_c   1.000
_cell.angle_alpha   90.00
_cell.angle_beta   90.00
_cell.angle_gamma   90.00
#
_symmetry.space_group_name_H-M   'P 1'
#
loop_
_entity.id
_entity.type
_entity.pdbx_description
1 polymer ?
#
loop_
_entity_poly.entity_id
_entity_poly.type
_entity_poly.pdbx_seq_one_letter_code
_entity_poly.pdbx_strand_id
1 'polypeptide(L)'
;MDDLLASFDCLKISAFSQVKLIEDEEHNVAINSNSCVKKPIKIQRSIDISTEKNLPYHQEMLEQVPRATQNCLKKSQSLTAERNTRKQHWLLQQQRFVESMESQMKEIKQALRKYVEKKSEHLKKENLENKKYEKEVLNKRSTYNSVFNNYSQKNKIQEAKEHILSIPFDSSECQINKLISQPGISFYLEEYISESNFNWYSKLISFHDEYNDSLKELLDDTRLKQFRFDCMKAVNLSVNAISAVSSSHLSDKYNKLSDMIHGQNVMFGDFQINASEHRKGLEFCINLIAKKFVLQGDIMISSHLEAAFSYATIILSLWNESSDFGELLLVYFFKECPYLIPFYMPRTIDQSDEDYYMSIGYRYSGGDREKQDHFLKRMTGIMRLYFAILISFPKSNQKINPLCINIAWTWFTSVLKLKPRKDITATMLHTFLEIVGFAMQNSYKNQFEKIVSLLVNQYIPTLKEVDSGGPVTRLENFIHQLMDSSYQFKAPSGILPRNFW
;
A
#
# COMPACT_ATOMS: atom_id res chain seq x y z
N MET A 1 -16.61 8.95 13.34
CA MET A 1 -17.37 9.24 12.09
C MET A 1 -18.61 8.37 12.08
N ASP A 2 -18.47 7.12 12.51
CA ASP A 2 -19.56 6.15 12.68
C ASP A 2 -20.66 6.64 13.63
N ASP A 3 -20.32 7.29 14.75
CA ASP A 3 -21.32 7.90 15.66
C ASP A 3 -22.14 9.02 15.01
N LEU A 4 -21.54 9.79 14.09
CA LEU A 4 -22.20 10.86 13.36
C LEU A 4 -23.14 10.32 12.27
N LEU A 5 -22.74 9.22 11.62
CA LEU A 5 -23.56 8.52 10.64
C LEU A 5 -24.75 7.84 11.31
N ALA A 6 -24.53 7.18 12.45
CA ALA A 6 -25.59 6.58 13.26
C ALA A 6 -26.61 7.62 13.74
N SER A 7 -26.14 8.81 14.17
CA SER A 7 -27.04 9.91 14.56
C SER A 7 -27.87 10.45 13.39
N PHE A 8 -27.34 10.44 12.17
CA PHE A 8 -28.03 10.89 10.97
C PHE A 8 -29.11 9.90 10.51
N ASP A 9 -28.84 8.59 10.64
CA ASP A 9 -29.79 7.55 10.29
C ASP A 9 -30.94 7.46 11.31
N CYS A 10 -30.67 7.66 12.60
CA CYS A 10 -31.72 7.81 13.63
C CYS A 10 -32.69 8.97 13.32
N LEU A 11 -32.17 10.11 12.84
CA LEU A 11 -32.98 11.27 12.46
C LEU A 11 -33.89 10.97 11.27
N LYS A 12 -33.38 10.26 10.25
CA LYS A 12 -34.19 9.82 9.10
C LYS A 12 -35.32 8.88 9.54
N ILE A 13 -35.02 7.88 10.36
CA ILE A 13 -36.01 6.90 10.82
C ILE A 13 -37.13 7.59 11.60
N SER A 14 -36.78 8.50 12.52
CA SER A 14 -37.77 9.27 13.29
C SER A 14 -38.68 10.12 12.39
N ALA A 15 -38.14 10.74 11.33
CA ALA A 15 -38.91 11.54 10.39
C ALA A 15 -39.89 10.67 9.56
N PHE A 16 -39.45 9.52 9.07
CA PHE A 16 -40.30 8.60 8.29
C PHE A 16 -41.45 8.01 9.12
N SER A 17 -41.22 7.62 10.37
CA SER A 17 -42.27 7.08 11.24
C SER A 17 -43.37 8.08 11.55
N GLN A 18 -43.05 9.37 11.71
CA GLN A 18 -44.06 10.40 11.98
C GLN A 18 -44.91 10.76 10.76
N VAL A 19 -44.33 10.75 9.55
CA VAL A 19 -45.09 10.98 8.31
C VAL A 19 -46.17 9.91 8.11
N LYS A 20 -45.85 8.65 8.41
CA LYS A 20 -46.79 7.53 8.24
C LYS A 20 -47.99 7.59 9.19
N LEU A 21 -47.77 8.04 10.44
CA LEU A 21 -48.85 8.26 11.40
C LEU A 21 -49.84 9.35 10.95
N ILE A 22 -49.38 10.33 10.16
CA ILE A 22 -50.21 11.44 9.66
C ILE A 22 -51.20 10.94 8.60
N GLU A 23 -50.77 10.08 7.67
CA GLU A 23 -51.63 9.54 6.60
C GLU A 23 -52.79 8.71 7.17
N ASP A 24 -52.53 7.94 8.23
CA ASP A 24 -53.52 7.07 8.87
C ASP A 24 -54.58 7.86 9.66
N GLU A 25 -54.23 9.03 10.21
CA GLU A 25 -55.16 9.85 11.00
C GLU A 25 -56.09 10.72 10.14
N GLU A 26 -55.62 11.25 9.00
CA GLU A 26 -56.47 12.01 8.07
C GLU A 26 -57.60 11.15 7.48
N HIS A 27 -57.32 9.87 7.25
CA HIS A 27 -58.29 8.91 6.74
C HIS A 27 -59.45 8.66 7.72
N ASN A 28 -59.15 8.57 9.02
CA ASN A 28 -60.15 8.28 10.06
C ASN A 28 -61.12 9.45 10.33
N VAL A 29 -60.66 10.69 10.16
CA VAL A 29 -61.49 11.89 10.38
C VAL A 29 -62.52 12.08 9.26
N ALA A 30 -62.18 11.74 8.02
CA ALA A 30 -63.08 11.83 6.87
C ALA A 30 -64.31 10.90 6.97
N ILE A 31 -64.18 9.78 7.68
CA ILE A 31 -65.24 8.78 7.86
C ILE A 31 -66.32 9.29 8.83
N ASN A 32 -65.94 9.98 9.90
CA ASN A 32 -66.85 10.38 10.98
C ASN A 32 -67.74 11.60 10.64
N SER A 33 -67.28 12.52 9.79
CA SER A 33 -68.06 13.70 9.37
C SER A 33 -69.27 13.34 8.51
N ASN A 34 -69.15 12.31 7.67
CA ASN A 34 -70.22 11.82 6.79
C ASN A 34 -71.41 11.17 7.52
N SER A 35 -71.24 10.78 8.79
CA SER A 35 -72.29 10.13 9.60
C SER A 35 -73.26 11.14 10.23
N CYS A 36 -72.80 12.34 10.64
CA CYS A 36 -73.63 13.34 11.31
C CYS A 36 -74.66 14.02 10.39
N VAL A 37 -74.37 14.17 9.10
CA VAL A 37 -75.24 14.89 8.14
C VAL A 37 -76.48 14.07 7.74
N LYS A 38 -76.41 12.74 7.83
CA LYS A 38 -77.48 11.84 7.33
C LYS A 38 -78.71 11.76 8.22
N LYS A 39 -78.59 12.11 9.52
CA LYS A 39 -79.64 11.91 10.53
C LYS A 39 -80.80 12.92 10.42
N PRO A 40 -80.57 14.24 10.28
CA PRO A 40 -81.65 15.22 10.10
C PRO A 40 -82.38 15.04 8.76
N ILE A 41 -81.65 14.73 7.68
CA ILE A 41 -82.20 14.50 6.34
C ILE A 41 -83.15 13.30 6.32
N LYS A 42 -82.84 12.23 7.07
CA LYS A 42 -83.74 11.09 7.23
C LYS A 42 -85.04 11.46 7.94
N ILE A 43 -84.99 12.30 8.97
CA ILE A 43 -86.18 12.72 9.72
C ILE A 43 -87.06 13.64 8.87
N GLN A 44 -86.46 14.60 8.14
CA GLN A 44 -87.20 15.50 7.24
C GLN A 44 -87.91 14.72 6.12
N ARG A 45 -87.22 13.77 5.47
CA ARG A 45 -87.84 12.91 4.46
C ARG A 45 -89.01 12.09 5.01
N SER A 46 -88.94 11.63 6.26
CA SER A 46 -90.05 10.90 6.88
C SER A 46 -91.28 11.78 7.12
N ILE A 47 -91.09 13.08 7.36
CA ILE A 47 -92.19 14.07 7.51
C ILE A 47 -92.80 14.40 6.15
N ASP A 48 -91.97 14.56 5.11
CA ASP A 48 -92.44 14.93 3.76
C ASP A 48 -93.28 13.81 3.08
N ILE A 49 -93.22 12.57 3.59
CA ILE A 49 -93.91 11.39 3.03
C ILE A 49 -95.29 11.15 3.67
N SER A 50 -95.59 11.69 4.85
CA SER A 50 -96.86 11.42 5.55
C SER A 50 -97.98 12.39 5.15
N THR A 51 -99.14 11.84 4.78
CA THR A 51 -100.35 12.60 4.38
C THR A 51 -101.14 13.08 5.62
N GLU A 52 -101.72 14.29 5.51
CA GLU A 52 -102.33 15.20 6.52
C GLU A 52 -103.32 14.65 7.59
N LYS A 53 -103.46 13.34 7.79
CA LYS A 53 -104.45 12.75 8.73
C LYS A 53 -103.97 12.51 10.16
N ASN A 54 -102.82 13.03 10.58
CA ASN A 54 -102.33 12.88 11.97
C ASN A 54 -101.63 14.16 12.47
N LEU A 55 -102.43 15.20 12.71
CA LEU A 55 -101.96 16.53 13.12
C LEU A 55 -101.15 16.56 14.44
N PRO A 56 -101.46 15.77 15.49
CA PRO A 56 -100.68 15.79 16.74
C PRO A 56 -99.29 15.15 16.59
N TYR A 57 -99.18 14.06 15.81
CA TYR A 57 -97.92 13.36 15.56
C TYR A 57 -96.98 14.18 14.66
N HIS A 58 -97.56 14.89 13.68
CA HIS A 58 -96.81 15.83 12.85
C HIS A 58 -96.26 17.01 13.65
N GLN A 59 -97.02 17.57 14.59
CA GLN A 59 -96.55 18.67 15.44
C GLN A 59 -95.37 18.23 16.34
N GLU A 60 -95.42 17.03 16.92
CA GLU A 60 -94.32 16.51 17.74
C GLU A 60 -93.05 16.23 16.93
N MET A 61 -93.19 15.73 15.68
CA MET A 61 -92.07 15.50 14.76
C MET A 61 -91.48 16.81 14.19
N LEU A 62 -92.33 17.80 13.91
CA LEU A 62 -91.92 19.14 13.45
C LEU A 62 -91.16 19.91 14.55
N GLU A 63 -91.44 19.68 15.83
CA GLU A 63 -90.62 20.21 16.94
C GLU A 63 -89.28 19.47 17.11
N GLN A 64 -89.19 18.20 16.70
CA GLN A 64 -87.97 17.39 16.80
C GLN A 64 -86.92 17.73 15.75
N VAL A 65 -87.31 18.20 14.55
CA VAL A 65 -86.35 18.57 13.49
C VAL A 65 -85.48 19.77 13.89
N PRO A 66 -86.00 20.90 14.41
CA PRO A 66 -85.19 22.01 14.90
C PRO A 66 -84.27 21.59 16.04
N ARG A 67 -84.74 20.77 16.99
CA ARG A 67 -83.91 20.24 18.10
C ARG A 67 -82.80 19.33 17.60
N ALA A 68 -83.08 18.41 16.68
CA ALA A 68 -82.09 17.52 16.08
C ALA A 68 -81.07 18.29 15.23
N THR A 69 -81.52 19.33 14.51
CA THR A 69 -80.67 20.21 13.71
C THR A 69 -79.78 21.07 14.60
N GLN A 70 -80.31 21.64 15.67
CA GLN A 70 -79.55 22.44 16.65
C GLN A 70 -78.54 21.58 17.42
N ASN A 71 -78.89 20.33 17.75
CA ASN A 71 -77.96 19.36 18.34
C ASN A 71 -76.86 18.94 17.35
N CYS A 72 -77.18 18.73 16.07
CA CYS A 72 -76.17 18.51 15.03
C CYS A 72 -75.26 19.72 14.84
N LEU A 73 -75.81 20.94 14.89
CA LEU A 73 -75.03 22.17 14.75
C LEU A 73 -74.07 22.35 15.93
N LYS A 74 -74.54 22.17 17.17
CA LYS A 74 -73.69 22.19 18.37
C LYS A 74 -72.60 21.13 18.31
N LYS A 75 -72.93 19.91 17.86
CA LYS A 75 -71.95 18.82 17.71
C LYS A 75 -70.93 19.13 16.61
N SER A 76 -71.37 19.70 15.48
CA SER A 76 -70.48 20.13 14.39
C SER A 76 -69.54 21.26 14.84
N GLN A 77 -70.05 22.25 15.58
CA GLN A 77 -69.26 23.34 16.15
C GLN A 77 -68.25 22.83 17.17
N SER A 78 -68.65 21.90 18.07
CA SER A 78 -67.76 21.25 19.02
C SER A 78 -66.66 20.42 18.34
N LEU A 79 -67.00 19.65 17.31
CA LEU A 79 -66.03 18.88 16.53
C LEU A 79 -65.06 19.78 15.75
N THR A 80 -65.55 20.92 15.25
CA THR A 80 -64.72 21.91 14.54
C THR A 80 -63.77 22.61 15.51
N ALA A 81 -64.24 22.94 16.72
CA ALA A 81 -63.40 23.49 17.78
C ALA A 81 -62.32 22.50 18.23
N GLU A 82 -62.67 21.23 18.48
CA GLU A 82 -61.68 20.18 18.77
C GLU A 82 -60.68 20.02 17.64
N ARG A 83 -61.12 20.04 16.38
CA ARG A 83 -60.24 19.96 15.21
C ARG A 83 -59.26 21.13 15.15
N ASN A 84 -59.72 22.34 15.45
CA ASN A 84 -58.88 23.53 15.48
C ASN A 84 -57.86 23.48 16.63
N THR A 85 -58.28 23.04 17.83
CA THR A 85 -57.37 22.88 18.98
C THR A 85 -56.31 21.81 18.71
N ARG A 86 -56.70 20.67 18.12
CA ARG A 86 -55.76 19.60 17.73
C ARG A 86 -54.78 20.07 16.65
N LYS A 87 -55.26 20.82 15.65
CA LYS A 87 -54.41 21.41 14.60
C LYS A 87 -53.40 22.41 15.17
N GLN A 88 -53.81 23.23 16.14
CA GLN A 88 -52.90 24.16 16.83
C GLN A 88 -51.85 23.41 17.66
N HIS A 89 -52.25 22.40 18.44
CA HIS A 89 -51.33 21.57 19.19
C HIS A 89 -50.32 20.86 18.27
N TRP A 90 -50.77 20.38 17.11
CA TRP A 90 -49.94 19.76 16.08
C TRP A 90 -48.92 20.74 15.46
N LEU A 91 -49.34 21.96 15.12
CA LEU A 91 -48.44 23.02 14.62
C LEU A 91 -47.33 23.32 15.64
N LEU A 92 -47.69 23.41 16.93
CA LEU A 92 -46.74 23.60 18.03
C LEU A 92 -45.76 22.41 18.17
N GLN A 93 -46.22 21.17 18.01
CA GLN A 93 -45.34 20.00 18.03
C GLN A 93 -44.38 19.98 16.84
N GLN A 94 -44.85 20.30 15.63
CA GLN A 94 -43.98 20.40 14.45
C GLN A 94 -42.93 21.48 14.61
N GLN A 95 -43.32 22.65 15.11
CA GLN A 95 -42.39 23.75 15.33
C GLN A 95 -41.29 23.36 16.34
N ARG A 96 -41.66 22.71 17.45
CA ARG A 96 -40.69 22.19 18.43
C ARG A 96 -39.74 21.13 17.84
N PHE A 97 -40.24 20.29 16.94
CA PHE A 97 -39.44 19.27 16.27
C PHE A 97 -38.40 19.90 15.33
N VAL A 98 -38.82 20.89 14.52
CA VAL A 98 -37.90 21.64 13.63
C VAL A 98 -36.84 22.37 14.45
N GLU A 99 -37.23 23.08 15.51
CA GLU A 99 -36.31 23.76 16.42
C GLU A 99 -35.29 22.79 17.05
N SER A 100 -35.74 21.58 17.42
CA SER A 100 -34.85 20.53 17.94
C SER A 100 -33.85 20.04 16.88
N MET A 101 -34.29 19.80 15.65
CA MET A 101 -33.38 19.38 14.57
C MET A 101 -32.38 20.47 14.19
N GLU A 102 -32.81 21.74 14.16
CA GLU A 102 -31.92 22.86 13.90
C GLU A 102 -30.82 22.98 14.97
N SER A 103 -31.18 22.74 16.24
CA SER A 103 -30.21 22.70 17.35
C SER A 103 -29.19 21.58 17.15
N GLN A 104 -29.63 20.35 16.87
CA GLN A 104 -28.72 19.22 16.63
C GLN A 104 -27.83 19.43 15.39
N MET A 105 -28.37 20.00 14.32
CA MET A 105 -27.61 20.29 13.11
C MET A 105 -26.56 21.40 13.34
N LYS A 106 -26.83 22.33 14.25
CA LYS A 106 -25.86 23.35 14.68
C LYS A 106 -24.69 22.73 15.47
N GLU A 107 -24.96 21.78 16.35
CA GLU A 107 -23.93 21.04 17.10
C GLU A 107 -23.03 20.21 16.17
N ILE A 108 -23.63 19.48 15.22
CA ILE A 108 -22.87 18.70 14.22
C ILE A 108 -21.97 19.62 13.38
N LYS A 109 -22.49 20.75 12.90
CA LYS A 109 -21.69 21.74 12.15
C LYS A 109 -20.57 22.34 12.99
N GLN A 110 -20.73 22.47 14.30
CA GLN A 110 -19.69 22.97 15.20
C GLN A 110 -18.62 21.90 15.46
N ALA A 111 -19.01 20.64 15.64
CA ALA A 111 -18.10 19.52 15.79
C ALA A 111 -17.24 19.29 14.53
N LEU A 112 -17.86 19.40 13.34
CA LEU A 112 -17.15 19.27 12.06
C LEU A 112 -16.11 20.38 11.88
N ARG A 113 -16.44 21.62 12.24
CA ARG A 113 -15.51 22.75 12.21
C ARG A 113 -14.29 22.52 13.12
N LYS A 114 -14.53 22.12 14.37
CA LYS A 114 -13.45 21.78 15.32
C LYS A 114 -12.55 20.64 14.80
N TYR A 115 -13.13 19.64 14.16
CA TYR A 115 -12.37 18.53 13.58
C TYR A 115 -11.47 18.98 12.41
N VAL A 116 -12.01 19.79 11.49
CA VAL A 116 -11.25 20.34 10.35
C VAL A 116 -10.11 21.24 10.84
N GLU A 117 -10.38 22.10 11.83
CA GLU A 117 -9.35 22.95 12.45
C GLU A 117 -8.23 22.10 13.07
N LYS A 118 -8.57 21.12 13.91
CA LYS A 118 -7.59 20.21 14.53
C LYS A 118 -6.75 19.45 13.51
N LYS A 119 -7.38 18.97 12.42
CA LYS A 119 -6.67 18.29 11.32
C LYS A 119 -5.75 19.23 10.55
N SER A 120 -6.17 20.47 10.33
CA SER A 120 -5.36 21.50 9.67
C SER A 120 -4.13 21.91 10.50
N GLU A 121 -4.27 21.98 11.83
CA GLU A 121 -3.16 22.24 12.74
C GLU A 121 -2.17 21.09 12.80
N HIS A 122 -2.65 19.85 12.82
CA HIS A 122 -1.78 18.67 12.76
C HIS A 122 -0.94 18.66 11.48
N LEU A 123 -1.57 18.93 10.33
CA LEU A 123 -0.88 18.98 9.04
C LEU A 123 0.15 20.14 8.97
N LYS A 124 -0.14 21.28 9.61
CA LYS A 124 0.81 22.40 9.73
C LYS A 124 2.02 22.03 10.60
N LYS A 125 1.81 21.32 11.71
CA LYS A 125 2.89 20.85 12.59
C LYS A 125 3.79 19.83 11.89
N GLU A 126 3.20 18.87 11.19
CA GLU A 126 3.91 17.85 10.41
C GLU A 126 4.75 18.47 9.27
N ASN A 127 4.18 19.43 8.52
CA ASN A 127 4.93 20.17 7.50
C ASN A 127 6.07 21.01 8.08
N LEU A 128 5.92 21.54 9.30
CA LEU A 128 6.97 22.30 9.97
C LEU A 128 8.10 21.38 10.44
N GLU A 129 7.78 20.20 10.95
CA GLU A 129 8.75 19.16 11.33
C GLU A 129 9.51 18.62 10.12
N ASN A 130 8.82 18.34 9.01
CA ASN A 130 9.45 17.92 7.76
C ASN A 130 10.42 18.98 7.22
N LYS A 131 10.05 20.27 7.27
CA LYS A 131 10.96 21.37 6.90
C LYS A 131 12.17 21.51 7.84
N LYS A 132 12.00 21.22 9.14
CA LYS A 132 13.12 21.18 10.10
C LYS A 132 14.05 20.01 9.79
N TYR A 133 13.49 18.84 9.51
CA TYR A 133 14.23 17.64 9.14
C TYR A 133 15.01 17.83 7.82
N GLU A 134 14.39 18.40 6.79
CA GLU A 134 15.08 18.72 5.53
C GLU A 134 16.25 19.68 5.72
N LYS A 135 16.08 20.72 6.54
CA LYS A 135 17.18 21.64 6.89
C LYS A 135 18.28 20.94 7.69
N GLU A 136 17.94 20.01 8.57
CA GLU A 136 18.90 19.24 9.35
C GLU A 136 19.68 18.25 8.47
N VAL A 137 19.03 17.59 7.51
CA VAL A 137 19.66 16.72 6.51
C VAL A 137 20.58 17.52 5.60
N LEU A 138 20.17 18.70 5.15
CA LEU A 138 21.00 19.60 4.34
C LEU A 138 22.24 20.09 5.11
N ASN A 139 22.07 20.37 6.41
CA ASN A 139 23.16 20.76 7.31
C ASN A 139 24.12 19.58 7.55
N LYS A 140 23.61 18.38 7.88
CA LYS A 140 24.41 17.15 8.04
C LYS A 140 25.17 16.80 6.76
N ARG A 141 24.57 16.99 5.58
CA ARG A 141 25.24 16.81 4.27
C ARG A 141 26.34 17.83 4.03
N SER A 142 26.16 19.08 4.47
CA SER A 142 27.18 20.13 4.39
C SER A 142 28.34 19.91 5.37
N THR A 143 28.04 19.41 6.58
CA THR A 143 29.05 19.00 7.58
C THR A 143 29.79 17.74 7.15
N TYR A 144 29.10 16.76 6.55
CA TYR A 144 29.73 15.57 5.98
C TYR A 144 30.67 15.94 4.83
N ASN A 145 30.27 16.87 3.95
CA ASN A 145 31.14 17.39 2.88
C ASN A 145 32.33 18.21 3.41
N SER A 146 32.19 18.94 4.53
CA SER A 146 33.31 19.68 5.14
C SER A 146 34.29 18.75 5.90
N VAL A 147 33.78 17.70 6.56
CA VAL A 147 34.58 16.65 7.21
C VAL A 147 35.29 15.80 6.15
N PHE A 148 34.61 15.43 5.06
CA PHE A 148 35.20 14.70 3.93
C PHE A 148 36.32 15.52 3.23
N ASN A 149 36.15 16.83 3.08
CA ASN A 149 37.20 17.71 2.56
C ASN A 149 38.38 17.90 3.54
N ASN A 150 38.14 17.88 4.86
CA ASN A 150 39.20 17.92 5.87
C ASN A 150 39.98 16.60 6.00
N TYR A 151 39.34 15.45 5.73
CA TYR A 151 40.01 14.14 5.69
C TYR A 151 40.91 13.94 4.46
N SER A 152 40.82 14.82 3.45
CA SER A 152 41.64 14.76 2.25
C SER A 152 42.97 15.53 2.35
N GLN A 153 43.33 16.10 3.51
CA GLN A 153 44.52 16.97 3.64
C GLN A 153 45.54 16.71 4.76
N LYS A 154 45.53 15.59 5.50
CA LYS A 154 46.70 15.25 6.36
C LYS A 154 47.05 13.76 6.38
N ASN A 155 48.08 13.41 5.60
CA ASN A 155 48.88 12.19 5.74
C ASN A 155 50.06 12.45 6.69
N LYS A 156 50.21 11.58 7.70
CA LYS A 156 51.45 10.99 8.28
C LYS A 156 50.97 9.83 9.17
N ILE A 157 50.71 8.63 8.65
CA ILE A 157 51.61 7.49 8.39
C ILE A 157 52.45 7.04 9.63
N GLN A 158 52.43 5.73 9.91
CA GLN A 158 53.63 4.91 10.19
C GLN A 158 53.94 4.42 11.63
N GLU A 159 53.00 4.34 12.59
CA GLU A 159 53.32 3.69 13.90
C GLU A 159 52.30 2.64 14.40
N ALA A 160 51.10 2.52 13.83
CA ALA A 160 50.16 1.46 14.19
C ALA A 160 50.18 0.26 13.22
N LYS A 161 51.24 0.17 12.39
CA LYS A 161 51.43 -0.92 11.41
C LYS A 161 52.25 -2.10 11.95
N GLU A 162 52.76 -2.04 13.18
CA GLU A 162 53.63 -3.09 13.73
C GLU A 162 53.08 -3.81 14.97
N HIS A 163 51.88 -3.47 15.49
CA HIS A 163 51.31 -4.14 16.67
C HIS A 163 49.96 -4.86 16.46
N ILE A 164 49.43 -4.89 15.24
CA ILE A 164 48.31 -5.78 14.87
C ILE A 164 48.76 -6.65 13.69
N LEU A 165 49.95 -7.23 13.85
CA LEU A 165 50.49 -8.32 13.04
C LEU A 165 50.70 -9.57 13.92
N SER A 166 49.79 -9.82 14.87
CA SER A 166 49.81 -11.02 15.71
C SER A 166 48.45 -11.43 16.31
N ILE A 167 47.31 -10.93 15.79
CA ILE A 167 45.99 -11.46 16.12
C ILE A 167 45.24 -11.71 14.80
N PRO A 168 44.81 -12.94 14.48
CA PRO A 168 44.07 -13.22 13.26
C PRO A 168 42.68 -12.57 13.37
N PHE A 169 42.42 -11.57 12.53
CA PHE A 169 41.10 -10.97 12.36
C PHE A 169 40.42 -11.66 11.17
N ASP A 170 39.75 -12.78 11.46
CA ASP A 170 39.01 -13.59 10.48
C ASP A 170 37.65 -12.93 10.26
N SER A 171 37.38 -12.51 9.02
CA SER A 171 36.09 -11.96 8.61
C SER A 171 35.00 -13.02 8.72
N SER A 172 33.85 -12.59 9.19
CA SER A 172 32.66 -13.40 9.52
C SER A 172 32.06 -14.24 8.38
N GLU A 173 32.61 -14.17 7.16
CA GLU A 173 32.28 -15.04 6.01
C GLU A 173 32.96 -16.42 6.09
N CYS A 174 34.15 -16.53 6.71
CA CYS A 174 34.87 -17.80 6.87
C CYS A 174 34.15 -18.76 7.84
N GLN A 175 33.42 -18.22 8.83
CA GLN A 175 32.73 -19.02 9.85
C GLN A 175 31.51 -19.77 9.29
N ILE A 176 30.76 -19.19 8.33
CA ILE A 176 29.61 -19.86 7.72
C ILE A 176 30.06 -21.09 6.92
N ASN A 177 31.13 -20.96 6.14
CA ASN A 177 31.70 -22.07 5.36
C ASN A 177 32.36 -23.14 6.26
N LYS A 178 32.94 -22.76 7.41
CA LYS A 178 33.45 -23.70 8.43
C LYS A 178 32.36 -24.44 9.19
N LEU A 179 31.22 -23.80 9.48
CA LEU A 179 30.08 -24.39 10.19
C LEU A 179 29.42 -25.53 9.39
N ILE A 180 29.34 -25.43 8.07
CA ILE A 180 28.59 -26.39 7.22
C ILE A 180 29.34 -27.72 7.00
N SER A 181 30.64 -27.76 7.30
CA SER A 181 31.46 -28.98 7.15
C SER A 181 31.26 -30.00 8.28
N GLN A 182 30.43 -29.70 9.29
CA GLN A 182 30.15 -30.60 10.42
C GLN A 182 28.85 -31.39 10.22
N PRO A 183 28.85 -32.72 10.40
CA PRO A 183 27.64 -33.53 10.30
C PRO A 183 26.70 -33.21 11.48
N GLY A 184 25.59 -32.50 11.18
CA GLY A 184 24.56 -32.09 12.14
C GLY A 184 24.00 -30.68 11.89
N ILE A 185 24.80 -29.78 11.31
CA ILE A 185 24.39 -28.38 11.06
C ILE A 185 23.43 -28.23 9.86
N SER A 186 23.49 -29.17 8.90
CA SER A 186 22.57 -29.25 7.76
C SER A 186 21.09 -29.23 8.19
N PHE A 187 20.74 -29.96 9.26
CA PHE A 187 19.36 -30.05 9.75
C PHE A 187 18.87 -28.75 10.40
N TYR A 188 19.76 -27.99 11.04
CA TYR A 188 19.42 -26.70 11.65
C TYR A 188 19.28 -25.58 10.61
N LEU A 189 20.01 -25.64 9.50
CA LEU A 189 19.93 -24.65 8.42
C LEU A 189 18.65 -24.77 7.60
N GLU A 190 18.10 -25.98 7.45
CA GLU A 190 16.85 -26.25 6.72
C GLU A 190 15.64 -25.45 7.24
N GLU A 191 15.63 -25.08 8.53
CA GLU A 191 14.58 -24.23 9.11
C GLU A 191 14.65 -22.78 8.62
N TYR A 192 15.81 -22.33 8.17
CA TYR A 192 16.09 -20.94 7.82
C TYR A 192 16.25 -20.71 6.33
N ILE A 193 16.78 -21.69 5.58
CA ILE A 193 17.02 -21.65 4.13
C ILE A 193 17.05 -23.06 3.54
N SER A 194 16.58 -23.23 2.31
CA SER A 194 16.76 -24.51 1.60
C SER A 194 18.18 -24.67 1.06
N GLU A 195 18.65 -25.90 0.96
CA GLU A 195 19.96 -26.21 0.37
C GLU A 195 20.13 -25.62 -1.05
N SER A 196 19.09 -25.69 -1.88
CA SER A 196 19.10 -25.11 -3.23
C SER A 196 19.33 -23.60 -3.22
N ASN A 197 18.67 -22.89 -2.29
CA ASN A 197 18.75 -21.44 -2.19
C ASN A 197 20.10 -21.02 -1.61
N PHE A 198 20.62 -21.77 -0.64
CA PHE A 198 21.95 -21.57 -0.09
C PHE A 198 23.03 -21.72 -1.16
N ASN A 199 23.03 -22.84 -1.89
CA ASN A 199 24.01 -23.10 -2.95
C ASN A 199 23.96 -22.04 -4.05
N TRP A 200 22.77 -21.55 -4.39
CA TRP A 200 22.62 -20.46 -5.37
C TRP A 200 23.21 -19.15 -4.84
N TYR A 201 22.90 -18.79 -3.60
CA TYR A 201 23.42 -17.59 -2.95
C TYR A 201 24.95 -17.62 -2.83
N SER A 202 25.52 -18.71 -2.32
CA SER A 202 26.98 -18.85 -2.14
C SER A 202 27.74 -18.68 -3.45
N LYS A 203 27.25 -19.28 -4.55
CA LYS A 203 27.86 -19.12 -5.88
C LYS A 203 27.88 -17.66 -6.34
N LEU A 204 26.76 -16.96 -6.16
CA LEU A 204 26.64 -15.55 -6.55
C LEU A 204 27.56 -14.64 -5.72
N ILE A 205 27.70 -14.90 -4.42
CA ILE A 205 28.62 -14.15 -3.55
C ILE A 205 30.07 -14.38 -3.96
N SER A 206 30.49 -15.63 -4.18
CA SER A 206 31.85 -15.93 -4.65
C SER A 206 32.16 -15.24 -5.99
N PHE A 207 31.22 -15.30 -6.95
CA PHE A 207 31.36 -14.58 -8.22
C PHE A 207 31.55 -13.06 -8.01
N HIS A 208 30.75 -12.44 -7.13
CA HIS A 208 30.85 -11.01 -6.85
C HIS A 208 32.18 -10.61 -6.20
N ASP A 209 32.73 -11.45 -5.32
CA ASP A 209 33.98 -11.15 -4.64
C ASP A 209 35.16 -11.23 -5.60
N GLU A 210 35.19 -12.26 -6.46
CA GLU A 210 36.14 -12.36 -7.58
C GLU A 210 36.01 -11.15 -8.54
N TYR A 211 34.78 -10.75 -8.84
CA TYR A 211 34.51 -9.61 -9.71
C TYR A 211 35.06 -8.31 -9.13
N ASN A 212 34.79 -8.02 -7.85
CA ASN A 212 35.29 -6.80 -7.19
C ASN A 212 36.80 -6.83 -7.00
N ASP A 213 37.39 -7.99 -6.72
CA ASP A 213 38.84 -8.15 -6.65
C ASP A 213 39.50 -7.78 -7.97
N SER A 214 38.87 -8.15 -9.10
CA SER A 214 39.34 -7.76 -10.43
C SER A 214 39.29 -6.24 -10.69
N LEU A 215 38.46 -5.49 -9.95
CA LEU A 215 38.29 -4.04 -10.07
C LEU A 215 39.26 -3.24 -9.18
N LYS A 216 39.95 -3.87 -8.22
CA LYS A 216 40.81 -3.19 -7.23
C LYS A 216 41.83 -2.25 -7.87
N GLU A 217 42.49 -2.69 -8.94
CA GLU A 217 43.45 -1.85 -9.67
C GLU A 217 42.84 -0.52 -10.15
N LEU A 218 41.61 -0.55 -10.68
CA LEU A 218 40.91 0.65 -11.10
C LEU A 218 40.46 1.49 -9.91
N LEU A 219 39.99 0.86 -8.83
CA LEU A 219 39.43 1.56 -7.67
C LEU A 219 40.49 2.29 -6.85
N ASP A 220 41.66 1.67 -6.70
CA ASP A 220 42.75 2.16 -5.86
C ASP A 220 43.63 3.21 -6.56
N ASP A 221 43.60 3.27 -7.91
CA ASP A 221 44.34 4.29 -8.65
C ASP A 221 43.73 5.69 -8.39
N THR A 222 44.47 6.55 -7.69
CA THR A 222 44.02 7.90 -7.35
C THR A 222 43.93 8.84 -8.57
N ARG A 223 44.63 8.54 -9.67
CA ARG A 223 44.62 9.35 -10.90
C ARG A 223 43.33 9.16 -11.68
N LEU A 224 42.70 8.00 -11.56
CA LEU A 224 41.46 7.63 -12.25
C LEU A 224 40.19 8.06 -11.50
N LYS A 225 40.31 8.87 -10.43
CA LYS A 225 39.15 9.38 -9.67
C LYS A 225 38.13 10.11 -10.55
N GLN A 226 38.60 10.93 -11.49
CA GLN A 226 37.72 11.67 -12.40
C GLN A 226 36.98 10.73 -13.34
N PHE A 227 37.68 9.79 -13.98
CA PHE A 227 37.07 8.75 -14.81
C PHE A 227 35.98 7.98 -14.04
N ARG A 228 36.30 7.49 -12.83
CA ARG A 228 35.32 6.78 -11.98
C ARG A 228 34.10 7.64 -11.65
N PHE A 229 34.31 8.92 -11.36
CA PHE A 229 33.23 9.87 -11.09
C PHE A 229 32.35 10.09 -12.32
N ASP A 230 32.93 10.24 -13.50
CA ASP A 230 32.20 10.48 -14.75
C ASP A 230 31.38 9.25 -15.16
N CYS A 231 31.95 8.04 -15.05
CA CYS A 231 31.21 6.78 -15.20
C CYS A 231 30.01 6.71 -14.23
N MET A 232 30.24 6.96 -12.94
CA MET A 232 29.17 6.97 -11.93
C MET A 232 28.09 8.01 -12.24
N LYS A 233 28.49 9.21 -12.68
CA LYS A 233 27.57 10.28 -13.06
C LYS A 233 26.72 9.89 -14.27
N ALA A 234 27.34 9.33 -15.32
CA ALA A 234 26.65 8.85 -16.51
C ALA A 234 25.61 7.76 -16.18
N VAL A 235 26.02 6.74 -15.41
CA VAL A 235 25.11 5.67 -14.93
C VAL A 235 23.94 6.27 -14.17
N ASN A 236 24.20 7.18 -13.24
CA ASN A 236 23.15 7.82 -12.44
C ASN A 236 22.16 8.61 -13.30
N LEU A 237 22.64 9.39 -14.26
CA LEU A 237 21.80 10.17 -15.17
C LEU A 237 20.92 9.26 -16.05
N SER A 238 21.49 8.20 -16.62
CA SER A 238 20.74 7.23 -17.43
C SER A 238 19.65 6.54 -16.63
N VAL A 239 20.01 5.95 -15.48
CA VAL A 239 19.07 5.14 -14.69
C VAL A 239 17.99 6.02 -14.05
N ASN A 240 18.32 7.18 -13.49
CA ASN A 240 17.32 8.06 -12.87
C ASN A 240 16.31 8.64 -13.89
N ALA A 241 16.65 8.66 -15.18
CA ALA A 241 15.80 9.18 -16.23
C ALA A 241 14.82 8.14 -16.82
N ILE A 242 14.84 6.90 -16.34
CA ILE A 242 13.94 5.84 -16.81
C ILE A 242 12.51 6.14 -16.38
N SER A 243 11.58 6.09 -17.35
CA SER A 243 10.15 6.22 -17.12
C SER A 243 9.36 5.59 -18.27
N ALA A 244 8.11 5.21 -18.01
CA ALA A 244 7.22 4.58 -18.99
C ALA A 244 6.50 5.59 -19.91
N VAL A 245 7.10 6.77 -20.19
CA VAL A 245 6.42 7.85 -20.93
C VAL A 245 6.21 7.51 -22.40
N SER A 246 7.20 6.91 -23.06
CA SER A 246 7.08 6.45 -24.45
C SER A 246 8.09 5.35 -24.76
N SER A 247 7.80 4.59 -25.81
CA SER A 247 8.71 3.60 -26.39
C SER A 247 10.07 4.21 -26.75
N SER A 248 10.06 5.37 -27.45
CA SER A 248 11.28 6.09 -27.83
C SER A 248 12.12 6.53 -26.63
N HIS A 249 11.48 6.93 -25.53
CA HIS A 249 12.18 7.32 -24.31
C HIS A 249 12.86 6.13 -23.64
N LEU A 250 12.19 4.99 -23.52
CA LEU A 250 12.82 3.76 -23.01
C LEU A 250 13.98 3.32 -23.89
N SER A 251 13.81 3.34 -25.21
CA SER A 251 14.88 3.00 -26.16
C SER A 251 16.09 3.92 -26.03
N ASP A 252 15.91 5.24 -25.85
CA ASP A 252 17.03 6.17 -25.59
C ASP A 252 17.78 5.81 -24.29
N LYS A 253 17.07 5.51 -23.19
CA LYS A 253 17.72 5.16 -21.92
C LYS A 253 18.43 3.83 -21.98
N TYR A 254 17.79 2.85 -22.62
CA TYR A 254 18.39 1.56 -22.86
C TYR A 254 19.64 1.68 -23.72
N ASN A 255 19.59 2.37 -24.86
CA ASN A 255 20.73 2.51 -25.77
C ASN A 255 21.91 3.17 -25.06
N LYS A 256 21.70 4.23 -24.26
CA LYS A 256 22.80 4.85 -23.48
C LYS A 256 23.47 3.89 -22.51
N LEU A 257 22.71 3.01 -21.87
CA LEU A 257 23.25 2.00 -20.96
C LEU A 257 23.95 0.87 -21.73
N SER A 258 23.33 0.41 -22.82
CA SER A 258 23.85 -0.63 -23.71
C SER A 258 25.17 -0.19 -24.36
N ASP A 259 25.20 1.00 -24.94
CA ASP A 259 26.38 1.60 -25.57
C ASP A 259 27.54 1.71 -24.56
N MET A 260 27.25 2.06 -23.31
CA MET A 260 28.25 2.14 -22.24
C MET A 260 28.84 0.78 -21.87
N ILE A 261 28.03 -0.29 -21.78
CA ILE A 261 28.55 -1.64 -21.48
C ILE A 261 29.27 -2.26 -22.68
N HIS A 262 29.01 -1.78 -23.91
CA HIS A 262 29.73 -2.17 -25.13
C HIS A 262 30.94 -1.26 -25.44
N GLY A 263 31.27 -0.32 -24.55
CA GLY A 263 32.46 0.51 -24.71
C GLY A 263 32.39 1.53 -25.83
N GLN A 264 31.18 1.94 -26.20
CA GLN A 264 30.94 3.00 -27.17
C GLN A 264 31.04 4.38 -26.50
N ASN A 265 31.22 5.40 -27.33
CA ASN A 265 31.17 6.79 -26.89
C ASN A 265 29.71 7.20 -26.60
N VAL A 266 29.42 7.61 -25.37
CA VAL A 266 28.07 8.03 -24.96
C VAL A 266 28.07 9.48 -24.51
N MET A 267 27.16 10.29 -25.09
CA MET A 267 27.02 11.71 -24.80
C MET A 267 25.97 11.98 -23.72
N PHE A 268 26.30 12.85 -22.77
CA PHE A 268 25.46 13.28 -21.66
C PHE A 268 25.45 14.81 -21.54
N GLY A 269 24.75 15.46 -22.48
CA GLY A 269 24.83 16.92 -22.62
C GLY A 269 26.23 17.32 -23.06
N ASP A 270 26.95 18.02 -22.18
CA ASP A 270 28.26 18.61 -22.51
C ASP A 270 29.44 17.68 -22.25
N PHE A 271 29.22 16.49 -21.69
CA PHE A 271 30.30 15.53 -21.42
C PHE A 271 30.07 14.19 -22.11
N GLN A 272 31.18 13.57 -22.52
CA GLN A 272 31.22 12.26 -23.15
C GLN A 272 31.92 11.27 -22.21
N ILE A 273 31.51 10.01 -22.23
CA ILE A 273 32.24 8.93 -21.59
C ILE A 273 32.51 7.81 -22.58
N ASN A 274 33.63 7.12 -22.38
CA ASN A 274 33.91 5.83 -23.00
C ASN A 274 34.49 4.89 -21.94
N ALA A 275 33.73 3.85 -21.59
CA ALA A 275 34.12 2.91 -20.56
C ALA A 275 35.35 2.04 -20.95
N SER A 276 35.69 1.94 -22.24
CA SER A 276 36.88 1.23 -22.73
C SER A 276 38.18 2.02 -22.60
N GLU A 277 38.16 3.29 -22.14
CA GLU A 277 39.39 4.06 -21.86
C GLU A 277 40.27 3.40 -20.81
N HIS A 278 39.70 2.54 -19.97
CA HIS A 278 40.43 1.72 -19.03
C HIS A 278 40.09 0.23 -19.24
N ARG A 279 41.09 -0.65 -19.06
CA ARG A 279 40.93 -2.10 -19.24
C ARG A 279 39.85 -2.74 -18.36
N LYS A 280 39.53 -2.12 -17.22
CA LYS A 280 38.48 -2.49 -16.25
C LYS A 280 37.27 -1.56 -16.23
N GLY A 281 37.20 -0.61 -17.16
CA GLY A 281 36.15 0.41 -17.15
C GLY A 281 34.78 -0.15 -17.53
N LEU A 282 34.72 -1.14 -18.43
CA LEU A 282 33.47 -1.83 -18.78
C LEU A 282 32.89 -2.58 -17.59
N GLU A 283 33.71 -3.41 -16.94
CA GLU A 283 33.30 -4.18 -15.75
C GLU A 283 32.88 -3.24 -14.61
N PHE A 284 33.59 -2.14 -14.42
CA PHE A 284 33.23 -1.11 -13.46
C PHE A 284 31.86 -0.47 -13.75
N CYS A 285 31.60 -0.11 -15.01
CA CYS A 285 30.30 0.41 -15.42
C CYS A 285 29.18 -0.61 -15.22
N ILE A 286 29.38 -1.87 -15.63
CA ILE A 286 28.39 -2.95 -15.42
C ILE A 286 28.04 -3.08 -13.93
N ASN A 287 29.06 -3.11 -13.07
CA ASN A 287 28.89 -3.17 -11.61
C ASN A 287 28.11 -1.96 -11.06
N LEU A 288 28.42 -0.75 -11.52
CA LEU A 288 27.71 0.48 -11.15
C LEU A 288 26.24 0.45 -11.58
N ILE A 289 25.97 -0.01 -12.81
CA ILE A 289 24.60 -0.09 -13.34
C ILE A 289 23.78 -1.07 -12.49
N ALA A 290 24.31 -2.28 -12.22
CA ALA A 290 23.64 -3.29 -11.40
C ALA A 290 23.28 -2.75 -10.01
N LYS A 291 24.28 -2.18 -9.31
CA LYS A 291 24.06 -1.56 -7.99
C LYS A 291 23.03 -0.44 -8.03
N LYS A 292 23.07 0.39 -9.07
CA LYS A 292 22.18 1.55 -9.22
C LYS A 292 20.74 1.14 -9.48
N PHE A 293 20.48 0.07 -10.22
CA PHE A 293 19.12 -0.44 -10.42
C PHE A 293 18.48 -0.91 -9.11
N VAL A 294 19.18 -1.69 -8.30
CA VAL A 294 18.66 -2.13 -6.99
C VAL A 294 18.37 -0.94 -6.08
N LEU A 295 19.22 0.09 -6.10
CA LEU A 295 19.01 1.32 -5.35
C LEU A 295 17.74 2.08 -5.78
N GLN A 296 17.27 1.96 -7.03
CA GLN A 296 15.98 2.53 -7.43
C GLN A 296 14.78 1.80 -6.80
N GLY A 297 14.95 0.52 -6.47
CA GLY A 297 14.02 -0.24 -5.65
C GLY A 297 13.74 0.48 -4.32
N ASP A 298 14.82 0.77 -3.60
CA ASP A 298 14.81 1.49 -2.32
C ASP A 298 14.20 2.90 -2.45
N ILE A 299 14.71 3.70 -3.39
CA ILE A 299 14.39 5.14 -3.44
C ILE A 299 13.07 5.42 -4.17
N MET A 300 12.97 5.02 -5.43
CA MET A 300 11.88 5.44 -6.32
C MET A 300 10.67 4.52 -6.19
N ILE A 301 10.91 3.22 -6.28
CA ILE A 301 9.86 2.19 -6.43
C ILE A 301 9.17 1.90 -5.09
N SER A 302 9.85 2.13 -3.96
CA SER A 302 9.22 2.05 -2.63
C SER A 302 7.98 2.93 -2.48
N SER A 303 7.89 4.02 -3.26
CA SER A 303 6.74 4.93 -3.26
C SER A 303 5.93 4.91 -4.56
N HIS A 304 6.45 4.31 -5.64
CA HIS A 304 5.82 4.29 -6.97
C HIS A 304 5.95 2.90 -7.61
N LEU A 305 4.95 2.03 -7.38
CA LEU A 305 4.97 0.66 -7.87
C LEU A 305 5.00 0.60 -9.40
N GLU A 306 4.27 1.49 -10.07
CA GLU A 306 4.13 1.52 -11.54
C GLU A 306 5.47 1.69 -12.25
N ALA A 307 6.41 2.42 -11.61
CA ALA A 307 7.73 2.65 -12.17
C ALA A 307 8.51 1.34 -12.34
N ALA A 308 8.29 0.33 -11.48
CA ALA A 308 9.05 -0.91 -11.43
C ALA A 308 9.15 -1.61 -12.78
N PHE A 309 8.06 -1.62 -13.57
CA PHE A 309 8.01 -2.31 -14.87
C PHE A 309 8.88 -1.66 -15.94
N SER A 310 9.03 -0.33 -15.91
CA SER A 310 9.93 0.39 -16.82
C SER A 310 11.40 0.09 -16.54
N TYR A 311 11.77 -0.06 -15.27
CA TYR A 311 13.10 -0.53 -14.87
C TYR A 311 13.29 -2.01 -15.22
N ALA A 312 12.30 -2.85 -14.93
CA ALA A 312 12.35 -4.29 -15.15
C ALA A 312 12.60 -4.66 -16.62
N THR A 313 11.90 -4.01 -17.58
CA THR A 313 12.10 -4.29 -19.00
C THR A 313 13.50 -3.90 -19.50
N ILE A 314 14.06 -2.78 -19.03
CA ILE A 314 15.43 -2.36 -19.36
C ILE A 314 16.45 -3.32 -18.73
N ILE A 315 16.26 -3.69 -17.46
CA ILE A 315 17.10 -4.66 -16.76
C ILE A 315 17.16 -5.98 -17.54
N LEU A 316 16.02 -6.54 -17.93
CA LEU A 316 15.97 -7.78 -18.71
C LEU A 316 16.68 -7.63 -20.04
N SER A 317 16.58 -6.46 -20.65
CA SER A 317 17.19 -6.21 -21.95
C SER A 317 18.72 -6.10 -21.87
N LEU A 318 19.25 -5.51 -20.80
CA LEU A 318 20.68 -5.45 -20.51
C LEU A 318 21.22 -6.82 -20.06
N TRP A 319 20.44 -7.60 -19.32
CA TRP A 319 20.80 -8.96 -18.94
C TRP A 319 20.95 -9.86 -20.16
N ASN A 320 20.12 -9.69 -21.19
CA ASN A 320 20.30 -10.39 -22.45
C ASN A 320 21.60 -10.02 -23.20
N GLU A 321 22.24 -8.90 -22.86
CA GLU A 321 23.51 -8.46 -23.45
C GLU A 321 24.73 -8.85 -22.59
N SER A 322 24.56 -8.94 -21.27
CA SER A 322 25.64 -9.30 -20.34
C SER A 322 25.11 -10.21 -19.22
N SER A 323 25.65 -11.43 -19.13
CA SER A 323 25.37 -12.35 -18.02
C SER A 323 25.88 -11.79 -16.69
N ASP A 324 27.07 -11.19 -16.70
CA ASP A 324 27.72 -10.60 -15.52
C ASP A 324 26.85 -9.52 -14.89
N PHE A 325 26.23 -8.67 -15.72
CA PHE A 325 25.27 -7.66 -15.26
C PHE A 325 24.14 -8.30 -14.43
N GLY A 326 23.57 -9.39 -14.93
CA GLY A 326 22.47 -10.07 -14.29
C GLY A 326 22.86 -10.77 -12.98
N GLU A 327 24.01 -11.42 -12.95
CA GLU A 327 24.54 -12.06 -11.75
C GLU A 327 24.89 -11.01 -10.67
N LEU A 328 25.54 -9.90 -11.05
CA LEU A 328 25.80 -8.78 -10.15
C LEU A 328 24.51 -8.17 -9.61
N LEU A 329 23.50 -8.00 -10.47
CA LEU A 329 22.20 -7.47 -10.08
C LEU A 329 21.55 -8.33 -8.99
N LEU A 330 21.56 -9.66 -9.15
CA LEU A 330 21.07 -10.59 -8.13
C LEU A 330 21.84 -10.45 -6.81
N VAL A 331 23.16 -10.35 -6.87
CA VAL A 331 23.98 -10.16 -5.66
C VAL A 331 23.58 -8.91 -4.92
N TYR A 332 23.41 -7.79 -5.61
CA TYR A 332 22.98 -6.54 -4.99
C TYR A 332 21.56 -6.63 -4.43
N PHE A 333 20.63 -7.29 -5.13
CA PHE A 333 19.29 -7.56 -4.60
C PHE A 333 19.37 -8.31 -3.27
N PHE A 334 20.21 -9.34 -3.20
CA PHE A 334 20.31 -10.22 -2.04
C PHE A 334 21.06 -9.58 -0.87
N LYS A 335 22.07 -8.74 -1.14
CA LYS A 335 22.75 -7.95 -0.11
C LYS A 335 21.84 -6.87 0.47
N GLU A 336 21.07 -6.19 -0.37
CA GLU A 336 20.16 -5.13 0.10
C GLU A 336 18.83 -5.67 0.66
N CYS A 337 18.40 -6.86 0.22
CA CYS A 337 17.16 -7.52 0.63
C CYS A 337 17.34 -9.05 0.69
N PRO A 338 17.88 -9.60 1.80
CA PRO A 338 18.18 -11.03 1.93
C PRO A 338 16.95 -11.94 1.84
N TYR A 339 15.76 -11.37 2.05
CA TYR A 339 14.47 -12.05 1.97
C TYR A 339 14.08 -12.47 0.54
N LEU A 340 14.81 -12.02 -0.48
CA LEU A 340 14.64 -12.46 -1.86
C LEU A 340 15.22 -13.86 -2.14
N ILE A 341 16.00 -14.44 -1.22
CA ILE A 341 16.51 -15.84 -1.26
C ILE A 341 15.61 -16.84 -0.50
N PRO A 342 14.49 -16.36 0.06
CA PRO A 342 13.84 -16.96 1.24
C PRO A 342 14.82 -17.47 2.29
N PHE A 343 15.54 -16.54 2.92
CA PHE A 343 16.46 -16.84 4.01
C PHE A 343 16.16 -15.98 5.24
N TYR A 344 15.94 -16.65 6.37
CA TYR A 344 15.84 -16.02 7.68
C TYR A 344 17.11 -16.26 8.48
N MET A 345 18.14 -15.45 8.24
CA MET A 345 19.43 -15.60 8.90
C MET A 345 19.27 -15.69 10.44
N PRO A 346 19.78 -16.75 11.07
CA PRO A 346 19.81 -16.85 12.52
C PRO A 346 20.93 -15.97 13.08
N ARG A 347 20.75 -15.53 14.32
CA ARG A 347 21.79 -14.81 15.05
C ARG A 347 22.83 -15.80 15.59
N THR A 348 24.11 -15.49 15.44
CA THR A 348 25.17 -16.29 16.07
C THR A 348 25.45 -15.81 17.49
N ILE A 349 26.02 -16.68 18.34
CA ILE A 349 26.20 -16.43 19.78
C ILE A 349 27.10 -15.21 20.03
N ASP A 350 28.12 -15.03 19.20
CA ASP A 350 29.13 -13.98 19.36
C ASP A 350 28.80 -12.70 18.55
N GLN A 351 27.67 -12.66 17.85
CA GLN A 351 27.31 -11.53 16.98
C GLN A 351 26.66 -10.40 17.78
N SER A 352 27.19 -9.19 17.59
CA SER A 352 26.60 -7.97 18.15
C SER A 352 25.20 -7.72 17.57
N ASP A 353 24.39 -6.91 18.27
CA ASP A 353 23.06 -6.52 17.75
C ASP A 353 23.20 -5.79 16.41
N GLU A 354 24.17 -4.89 16.29
CA GLU A 354 24.43 -4.11 15.09
C GLU A 354 24.79 -5.00 13.90
N ASP A 355 25.75 -5.89 14.07
CA ASP A 355 26.16 -6.82 13.02
C ASP A 355 25.02 -7.75 12.60
N TYR A 356 24.17 -8.19 13.54
CA TYR A 356 23.00 -9.02 13.23
C TYR A 356 21.94 -8.25 12.46
N TYR A 357 21.60 -7.04 12.89
CA TYR A 357 20.60 -6.23 12.19
C TYR A 357 21.11 -5.81 10.80
N MET A 358 22.39 -5.50 10.65
CA MET A 358 23.00 -5.25 9.34
C MET A 358 22.95 -6.49 8.44
N SER A 359 23.21 -7.69 8.97
CA SER A 359 23.20 -8.92 8.17
C SER A 359 21.80 -9.31 7.66
N ILE A 360 20.74 -8.89 8.35
CA ILE A 360 19.35 -9.03 7.86
C ILE A 360 18.86 -7.80 7.09
N GLY A 361 19.75 -6.87 6.78
CA GLY A 361 19.54 -5.77 5.86
C GLY A 361 19.10 -4.44 6.48
N TYR A 362 19.13 -4.25 7.81
CA TYR A 362 18.93 -2.92 8.42
C TYR A 362 20.14 -2.03 8.16
N ARG A 363 19.89 -0.72 8.13
CA ARG A 363 20.95 0.29 8.09
C ARG A 363 21.12 0.94 9.45
N TYR A 364 22.33 1.40 9.74
CA TYR A 364 22.64 2.21 10.90
C TYR A 364 23.00 3.63 10.45
N SER A 365 22.61 4.63 11.24
CA SER A 365 22.89 6.03 10.95
C SER A 365 23.21 6.77 12.24
N GLY A 366 24.48 7.14 12.42
CA GLY A 366 24.94 7.78 13.66
C GLY A 366 24.88 6.86 14.88
N GLY A 367 25.01 5.54 14.69
CA GLY A 367 24.89 4.53 15.75
C GLY A 367 23.47 4.04 16.01
N ASP A 368 22.45 4.70 15.45
CA ASP A 368 21.06 4.28 15.60
C ASP A 368 20.60 3.36 14.46
N ARG A 369 19.89 2.29 14.82
CA ARG A 369 19.24 1.39 13.86
C ARG A 369 18.11 2.11 13.12
N GLU A 370 18.01 1.85 11.82
CA GLU A 370 16.88 2.28 10.98
C GLU A 370 15.54 1.89 11.61
N LYS A 371 14.58 2.82 11.54
CA LYS A 371 13.22 2.59 12.05
C LYS A 371 12.50 1.53 11.21
N GLN A 372 11.63 0.77 11.87
CA GLN A 372 10.93 -0.36 11.26
C GLN A 372 10.14 0.03 10.00
N ASP A 373 9.46 1.17 10.02
CA ASP A 373 8.65 1.67 8.90
C ASP A 373 9.51 2.04 7.68
N HIS A 374 10.66 2.69 7.90
CA HIS A 374 11.63 3.00 6.84
C HIS A 374 12.24 1.73 6.25
N PHE A 375 12.65 0.79 7.12
CA PHE A 375 13.14 -0.52 6.72
C PHE A 375 12.12 -1.27 5.84
N LEU A 376 10.87 -1.42 6.31
CA LEU A 376 9.83 -2.13 5.56
C LEU A 376 9.50 -1.44 4.23
N LYS A 377 9.50 -0.09 4.20
CA LYS A 377 9.28 0.68 2.96
C LYS A 377 10.38 0.39 1.93
N ARG A 378 11.65 0.40 2.35
CA ARG A 378 12.79 0.08 1.49
C ARG A 378 12.74 -1.36 0.98
N MET A 379 12.53 -2.32 1.88
CA MET A 379 12.39 -3.74 1.52
C MET A 379 11.26 -3.96 0.51
N THR A 380 10.10 -3.33 0.74
CA THR A 380 8.96 -3.38 -0.18
C THR A 380 9.36 -2.88 -1.57
N GLY A 381 10.03 -1.73 -1.67
CA GLY A 381 10.44 -1.18 -2.97
C GLY A 381 11.42 -2.06 -3.74
N ILE A 382 12.41 -2.65 -3.05
CA ILE A 382 13.37 -3.58 -3.63
C ILE A 382 12.67 -4.87 -4.10
N MET A 383 11.79 -5.44 -3.26
CA MET A 383 10.97 -6.61 -3.62
C MET A 383 10.09 -6.34 -4.83
N ARG A 384 9.47 -5.15 -4.89
CA ARG A 384 8.62 -4.76 -6.02
C ARG A 384 9.39 -4.77 -7.33
N LEU A 385 10.60 -4.22 -7.36
CA LEU A 385 11.44 -4.26 -8.55
C LEU A 385 11.82 -5.71 -8.92
N TYR A 386 12.29 -6.49 -7.95
CA TYR A 386 12.67 -7.88 -8.19
C TYR A 386 11.51 -8.71 -8.77
N PHE A 387 10.32 -8.62 -8.16
CA PHE A 387 9.14 -9.33 -8.63
C PHE A 387 8.61 -8.81 -9.97
N ALA A 388 8.72 -7.51 -10.24
CA ALA A 388 8.41 -6.97 -11.56
C ALA A 388 9.34 -7.59 -12.63
N ILE A 389 10.62 -7.80 -12.34
CA ILE A 389 11.56 -8.47 -13.26
C ILE A 389 11.05 -9.88 -13.61
N LEU A 390 10.54 -10.65 -12.64
CA LEU A 390 10.09 -12.05 -12.87
C LEU A 390 8.96 -12.19 -13.88
N ILE A 391 8.13 -11.16 -14.04
CA ILE A 391 6.92 -11.19 -14.87
C ILE A 391 6.98 -10.24 -16.07
N SER A 392 8.07 -9.48 -16.22
CA SER A 392 8.27 -8.54 -17.33
C SER A 392 8.88 -9.23 -18.55
N PHE A 393 8.85 -8.51 -19.67
CA PHE A 393 9.51 -8.90 -20.90
C PHE A 393 10.65 -7.91 -21.24
N PRO A 394 11.75 -8.37 -21.85
CA PRO A 394 12.74 -7.49 -22.46
C PRO A 394 12.17 -6.83 -23.73
N LYS A 395 12.96 -5.99 -24.39
CA LYS A 395 12.62 -5.40 -25.69
C LYS A 395 12.23 -6.46 -26.72
N SER A 396 11.38 -6.06 -27.66
CA SER A 396 10.58 -6.95 -28.52
C SER A 396 11.38 -7.99 -29.34
N ASN A 397 12.68 -7.76 -29.58
CA ASN A 397 13.54 -8.60 -30.41
C ASN A 397 14.53 -9.49 -29.62
N GLN A 398 14.41 -9.58 -28.30
CA GLN A 398 15.33 -10.36 -27.47
C GLN A 398 14.71 -11.67 -26.93
N LYS A 399 15.59 -12.52 -26.39
CA LYS A 399 15.26 -13.82 -25.78
C LYS A 399 14.34 -13.66 -24.58
N ILE A 400 13.74 -14.78 -24.16
CA ILE A 400 12.86 -14.87 -23.00
C ILE A 400 13.64 -14.51 -21.72
N ASN A 401 12.94 -13.88 -20.79
CA ASN A 401 13.39 -13.50 -19.45
C ASN A 401 14.22 -14.61 -18.76
N PRO A 402 15.51 -14.35 -18.43
CA PRO A 402 16.37 -15.29 -17.69
C PRO A 402 15.81 -15.67 -16.31
N LEU A 403 15.14 -14.72 -15.64
CA LEU A 403 14.41 -14.94 -14.40
C LEU A 403 12.92 -15.12 -14.70
N CYS A 404 12.53 -16.31 -15.12
CA CYS A 404 11.14 -16.57 -15.48
C CYS A 404 10.26 -16.93 -14.27
N ILE A 405 8.97 -17.11 -14.54
CA ILE A 405 7.91 -17.32 -13.53
C ILE A 405 8.14 -18.53 -12.62
N ASN A 406 8.98 -19.49 -13.01
CA ASN A 406 9.37 -20.62 -12.16
C ASN A 406 10.14 -20.16 -10.91
N ILE A 407 10.97 -19.11 -11.01
CA ILE A 407 11.69 -18.55 -9.87
C ILE A 407 10.69 -17.94 -8.87
N ALA A 408 9.63 -17.29 -9.35
CA ALA A 408 8.55 -16.81 -8.48
C ALA A 408 7.86 -17.95 -7.73
N TRP A 409 7.58 -19.08 -8.40
CA TRP A 409 7.03 -20.27 -7.76
C TRP A 409 7.97 -20.83 -6.69
N THR A 410 9.25 -21.00 -7.02
CA THR A 410 10.26 -21.48 -6.07
C THR A 410 10.38 -20.54 -4.87
N TRP A 411 10.41 -19.23 -5.10
CA TRP A 411 10.44 -18.23 -4.02
C TRP A 411 9.23 -18.37 -3.10
N PHE A 412 8.02 -18.38 -3.65
CA PHE A 412 6.79 -18.41 -2.87
C PHE A 412 6.66 -19.69 -2.03
N THR A 413 6.94 -20.84 -2.65
CA THR A 413 6.92 -22.13 -1.95
C THR A 413 8.03 -22.25 -0.91
N SER A 414 9.19 -21.62 -1.11
CA SER A 414 10.25 -21.57 -0.10
C SER A 414 9.87 -20.70 1.08
N VAL A 415 9.28 -19.52 0.86
CA VAL A 415 8.79 -18.65 1.94
C VAL A 415 7.75 -19.36 2.81
N LEU A 416 6.80 -20.07 2.20
CA LEU A 416 5.74 -20.79 2.93
C LEU A 416 6.26 -21.98 3.75
N LYS A 417 7.50 -22.43 3.55
CA LYS A 417 8.16 -23.43 4.40
C LYS A 417 8.83 -22.84 5.62
N LEU A 418 9.16 -21.54 5.59
CA LEU A 418 9.81 -20.86 6.71
C LEU A 418 8.79 -20.54 7.81
N LYS A 419 9.23 -20.54 9.07
CA LYS A 419 8.43 -20.00 10.16
C LYS A 419 8.26 -18.48 9.98
N PRO A 420 7.03 -17.95 10.08
CA PRO A 420 6.79 -16.52 9.87
C PRO A 420 7.56 -15.66 10.88
N ARG A 421 8.01 -14.49 10.42
CA ARG A 421 8.66 -13.45 11.21
C ARG A 421 7.81 -12.19 11.21
N LYS A 422 7.76 -11.55 12.38
CA LYS A 422 7.02 -10.31 12.61
C LYS A 422 7.38 -9.23 11.59
N ASP A 423 6.36 -8.53 11.11
CA ASP A 423 6.31 -7.46 10.13
C ASP A 423 6.77 -7.83 8.71
N ILE A 424 7.87 -8.57 8.58
CA ILE A 424 8.54 -8.80 7.29
C ILE A 424 7.82 -9.87 6.45
N THR A 425 7.37 -10.98 7.04
CA THR A 425 6.76 -12.08 6.27
C THR A 425 5.44 -11.65 5.65
N ALA A 426 4.60 -10.96 6.41
CA ALA A 426 3.34 -10.41 5.90
C ALA A 426 3.58 -9.42 4.76
N THR A 427 4.60 -8.56 4.91
CA THR A 427 5.00 -7.59 3.89
C THR A 427 5.46 -8.29 2.61
N MET A 428 6.36 -9.27 2.73
CA MET A 428 6.85 -10.09 1.61
C MET A 428 5.71 -10.75 0.83
N LEU A 429 4.80 -11.43 1.53
CA LEU A 429 3.69 -12.16 0.92
C LEU A 429 2.73 -11.22 0.22
N HIS A 430 2.37 -10.09 0.86
CA HIS A 430 1.51 -9.08 0.24
C HIS A 430 2.16 -8.52 -1.03
N THR A 431 3.42 -8.08 -0.96
CA THR A 431 4.14 -7.50 -2.10
C THR A 431 4.29 -8.50 -3.26
N PHE A 432 4.56 -9.77 -2.95
CA PHE A 432 4.62 -10.82 -3.97
C PHE A 432 3.28 -11.01 -4.68
N LEU A 433 2.20 -11.17 -3.92
CA LEU A 433 0.87 -11.42 -4.47
C LEU A 433 0.34 -10.21 -5.26
N GLU A 434 0.61 -8.99 -4.79
CA GLU A 434 0.27 -7.72 -5.46
C GLU A 434 0.86 -7.63 -6.88
N ILE A 435 2.10 -8.10 -7.06
CA ILE A 435 2.80 -7.98 -8.35
C ILE A 435 2.67 -9.24 -9.19
N VAL A 436 3.00 -10.40 -8.64
CA VAL A 436 3.18 -11.64 -9.39
C VAL A 436 1.88 -12.45 -9.46
N GLY A 437 0.91 -12.19 -8.59
CA GLY A 437 -0.29 -13.03 -8.43
C GLY A 437 -1.05 -13.29 -9.74
N PHE A 438 -1.24 -12.26 -10.57
CA PHE A 438 -1.88 -12.40 -11.89
C PHE A 438 -1.09 -13.31 -12.84
N ALA A 439 0.23 -13.13 -12.92
CA ALA A 439 1.09 -13.96 -13.77
C ALA A 439 1.15 -15.41 -13.29
N MET A 440 1.16 -15.62 -11.97
CA MET A 440 1.13 -16.95 -11.34
C MET A 440 -0.20 -17.66 -11.61
N GLN A 441 -1.33 -16.97 -11.47
CA GLN A 441 -2.65 -17.53 -11.76
C GLN A 441 -2.76 -17.96 -13.23
N ASN A 442 -2.30 -17.13 -14.16
CA ASN A 442 -2.33 -17.47 -15.59
C ASN A 442 -1.40 -18.63 -15.94
N SER A 443 -0.24 -18.73 -15.28
CA SER A 443 0.78 -19.75 -15.60
C SER A 443 0.49 -21.10 -14.95
N TYR A 444 0.04 -21.12 -13.70
CA TYR A 444 -0.09 -22.34 -12.87
C TYR A 444 -1.54 -22.70 -12.53
N LYS A 445 -2.51 -21.81 -12.78
CA LYS A 445 -3.95 -22.05 -12.64
C LYS A 445 -4.29 -22.68 -11.28
N ASN A 446 -4.97 -23.82 -11.28
CA ASN A 446 -5.41 -24.56 -10.09
C ASN A 446 -4.27 -24.91 -9.13
N GLN A 447 -3.02 -25.04 -9.59
CA GLN A 447 -1.90 -25.30 -8.66
C GLN A 447 -1.57 -24.07 -7.83
N PHE A 448 -1.66 -22.87 -8.41
CA PHE A 448 -1.49 -21.64 -7.66
C PHE A 448 -2.64 -21.43 -6.67
N GLU A 449 -3.88 -21.70 -7.08
CA GLU A 449 -5.04 -21.62 -6.19
C GLU A 449 -4.92 -22.54 -4.97
N LYS A 450 -4.39 -23.76 -5.13
CA LYS A 450 -4.12 -24.67 -4.00
C LYS A 450 -3.13 -24.07 -3.00
N ILE A 451 -2.06 -23.45 -3.49
CA ILE A 451 -1.05 -22.84 -2.61
C ILE A 451 -1.58 -21.57 -1.95
N VAL A 452 -2.37 -20.76 -2.67
CA VAL A 452 -3.08 -19.62 -2.06
C VAL A 452 -4.05 -20.12 -0.98
N SER A 453 -4.77 -21.21 -1.22
CA SER A 453 -5.63 -21.84 -0.22
C SER A 453 -4.84 -22.32 1.01
N LEU A 454 -3.65 -22.91 0.82
CA LEU A 454 -2.75 -23.26 1.92
C LEU A 454 -2.27 -22.02 2.70
N LEU A 455 -1.90 -20.95 1.98
CA LEU A 455 -1.53 -19.68 2.58
C LEU A 455 -2.67 -19.17 3.48
N VAL A 456 -3.90 -19.14 2.99
CA VAL A 456 -5.05 -18.60 3.71
C VAL A 456 -5.46 -19.47 4.89
N ASN A 457 -5.57 -20.78 4.68
CA ASN A 457 -6.15 -21.69 5.67
C ASN A 457 -5.16 -22.18 6.72
N GLN A 458 -3.86 -22.14 6.45
CA GLN A 458 -2.83 -22.70 7.33
C GLN A 458 -1.78 -21.65 7.71
N TYR A 459 -1.16 -21.00 6.72
CA TYR A 459 0.01 -20.16 6.97
C TYR A 459 -0.33 -18.81 7.62
N ILE A 460 -1.39 -18.12 7.17
CA ILE A 460 -1.84 -16.85 7.77
C ILE A 460 -2.24 -17.05 9.25
N PRO A 461 -2.99 -18.09 9.64
CA PRO A 461 -3.22 -18.40 11.05
C PRO A 461 -1.92 -18.51 11.87
N THR A 462 -0.91 -19.25 11.40
CA THR A 462 0.40 -19.34 12.07
C THR A 462 1.13 -17.99 12.11
N LEU A 463 1.04 -17.18 11.06
CA LEU A 463 1.60 -15.82 11.04
C LEU A 463 0.96 -14.92 12.12
N LYS A 464 -0.33 -15.09 12.39
CA LYS A 464 -1.05 -14.29 13.41
C LYS A 464 -0.65 -14.60 14.84
N GLU A 465 -0.07 -15.78 15.09
CA GLU A 465 0.47 -16.14 16.40
C GLU A 465 1.74 -15.33 16.74
N VAL A 466 2.48 -14.89 15.72
CA VAL A 466 3.75 -14.15 15.88
C VAL A 466 3.63 -12.66 15.54
N ASP A 467 2.61 -12.26 14.78
CA ASP A 467 2.41 -10.90 14.33
C ASP A 467 0.93 -10.52 14.26
N SER A 468 0.56 -9.45 14.96
CA SER A 468 -0.77 -8.85 14.94
C SER A 468 -0.74 -7.40 14.45
N GLY A 469 0.33 -7.01 13.76
CA GLY A 469 0.59 -5.65 13.30
C GLY A 469 -0.09 -5.29 11.99
N GLY A 470 0.09 -4.03 11.58
CA GLY A 470 -0.47 -3.49 10.33
C GLY A 470 -0.09 -4.27 9.05
N PRO A 471 1.12 -4.84 8.91
CA PRO A 471 1.45 -5.69 7.76
C PRO A 471 0.51 -6.89 7.58
N VAL A 472 0.15 -7.58 8.66
CA VAL A 472 -0.77 -8.73 8.63
C VAL A 472 -2.17 -8.29 8.22
N THR A 473 -2.68 -7.22 8.81
CA THR A 473 -4.00 -6.68 8.44
C THR A 473 -4.08 -6.29 6.96
N ARG A 474 -3.01 -5.72 6.39
CA ARG A 474 -2.96 -5.41 4.95
C ARG A 474 -3.00 -6.67 4.09
N LEU A 475 -2.24 -7.70 4.46
CA LEU A 475 -2.27 -8.99 3.77
C LEU A 475 -3.66 -9.63 3.82
N GLU A 476 -4.29 -9.66 5.00
CA GLU A 476 -5.64 -10.21 5.16
C GLU A 476 -6.67 -9.45 4.32
N ASN A 477 -6.65 -8.11 4.37
CA ASN A 477 -7.55 -7.30 3.56
C ASN A 477 -7.38 -7.55 2.06
N PHE A 478 -6.13 -7.69 1.60
CA PHE A 478 -5.83 -8.03 0.21
C PHE A 478 -6.41 -9.41 -0.16
N ILE A 479 -6.23 -10.41 0.70
CA ILE A 479 -6.80 -11.75 0.51
C ILE A 479 -8.34 -11.72 0.50
N HIS A 480 -8.98 -11.00 1.43
CA HIS A 480 -10.44 -10.89 1.47
C HIS A 480 -10.99 -10.28 0.17
N GLN A 481 -10.34 -9.23 -0.35
CA GLN A 481 -10.69 -8.65 -1.64
C GLN A 481 -10.56 -9.66 -2.80
N LEU A 482 -9.55 -10.54 -2.76
CA LEU A 482 -9.42 -11.62 -3.73
C LEU A 482 -10.52 -12.68 -3.59
N MET A 483 -10.91 -13.04 -2.36
CA MET A 483 -12.00 -13.99 -2.13
C MET A 483 -13.33 -13.44 -2.65
N ASP A 484 -13.60 -12.15 -2.42
CA ASP A 484 -14.79 -11.46 -2.95
C ASP A 484 -14.79 -11.43 -4.49
N SER A 485 -13.63 -11.35 -5.13
CA SER A 485 -13.47 -11.43 -6.58
C SER A 485 -13.30 -12.86 -7.12
N SER A 486 -13.76 -13.88 -6.40
CA SER A 486 -13.67 -15.29 -6.81
C SER A 486 -12.24 -15.74 -7.13
N TYR A 487 -11.27 -15.32 -6.31
CA TYR A 487 -9.83 -15.56 -6.45
C TYR A 487 -9.22 -15.02 -7.76
N GLN A 488 -9.84 -14.03 -8.39
CA GLN A 488 -9.29 -13.42 -9.59
C GLN A 488 -8.25 -12.34 -9.24
N PHE A 489 -6.99 -12.58 -9.58
CA PHE A 489 -5.93 -11.59 -9.46
C PHE A 489 -6.03 -10.57 -10.59
N LYS A 490 -5.86 -9.29 -10.27
CA LYS A 490 -5.77 -8.21 -11.26
C LYS A 490 -4.33 -8.06 -11.73
N ALA A 491 -4.14 -7.71 -12.99
CA ALA A 491 -2.82 -7.33 -13.49
C ALA A 491 -2.28 -6.13 -12.69
N PRO A 492 -1.00 -6.13 -12.30
CA PRO A 492 -0.40 -5.02 -11.57
C PRO A 492 -0.37 -3.74 -12.41
N SER A 493 -0.52 -2.59 -11.75
CA SER A 493 -0.46 -1.29 -12.43
C SER A 493 0.94 -1.04 -13.02
N GLY A 494 0.98 -0.50 -14.23
CA GLY A 494 2.24 -0.15 -14.91
C GLY A 494 2.89 -1.26 -15.72
N ILE A 495 2.34 -2.48 -15.76
CA ILE A 495 2.87 -3.55 -16.61
C ILE A 495 2.91 -3.11 -18.09
N LEU A 496 4.06 -3.31 -18.73
CA LEU A 496 4.25 -2.94 -20.12
C LEU A 496 3.91 -4.12 -21.03
N PRO A 497 3.21 -3.90 -22.16
CA PRO A 497 2.94 -4.95 -23.12
C PRO A 497 4.25 -5.44 -23.77
N ARG A 498 4.29 -6.71 -24.18
CA ARG A 498 5.49 -7.36 -24.74
C ARG A 498 6.10 -6.62 -25.93
N ASN A 499 5.28 -5.91 -26.70
CA ASN A 499 5.66 -5.15 -27.89
C ASN A 499 5.71 -3.63 -27.64
N PHE A 500 5.88 -3.18 -26.40
CA PHE A 500 5.91 -1.76 -26.08
C PHE A 500 7.09 -1.02 -26.75
N TRP A 501 8.27 -1.66 -26.80
CA TRP A 501 9.50 -1.06 -27.34
C TRP A 501 10.46 -2.07 -27.94
#